data_AF-A0A9W9ZKR3-F1
#
_entry.id   AF-A0A9W9ZKR3-F1
#
_cell.length_a   1.000
_cell.length_b   1.000
_cell.length_c   1.000
_cell.angle_alpha   90.00
_cell.angle_beta   90.00
_cell.angle_gamma   90.00
#
_symmetry.space_group_name_H-M   'P 1'
#
loop_
_entity.id
_entity.type
_entity.pdbx_description
1 polymer ?
#
loop_
_entity_poly.entity_id
_entity_poly.type
_entity_poly.pdbx_seq_one_letter_code
_entity_poly.pdbx_strand_id
1 'polypeptide(L)'
;MILFNYSESAALVKEMINQVTQLHPGMKWFHVGADEVWNLKTCRACTDDQRNKSVIFLEHMIPVLHHVRSKGVTPIMWDDMMREWTTDFLKEVGKLAEPMLWYYRTDLRRHFPKEMYQRYFEAFPKIWTASAFKGATGPNSDFVTISNHVSNNLQWVEIMSKISKRSQVLGVALTGWSRSLPIKGIKKTATGPDLIPHWIWKDHAEILTKVVSKVWNLTLVTHSWPASWKRSNINPLPKVDIPK
;
A
#
# COMPACT_ATOMS: atom_id res chain seq x y z
N MET A 1 -15.05 -3.07 -8.85
CA MET A 1 -15.78 -2.01 -8.12
C MET A 1 -16.90 -2.70 -7.36
N ILE A 2 -16.87 -2.68 -6.03
CA ILE A 2 -17.91 -3.31 -5.20
C ILE A 2 -19.00 -2.27 -4.96
N LEU A 3 -20.26 -2.63 -5.23
CA LEU A 3 -21.39 -1.73 -5.02
C LEU A 3 -21.92 -1.91 -3.60
N PHE A 4 -21.91 -0.83 -2.82
CA PHE A 4 -22.21 -0.85 -1.38
C PHE A 4 -23.64 -1.32 -1.06
N ASN A 5 -24.58 -1.19 -2.01
CA ASN A 5 -26.01 -1.39 -1.80
C ASN A 5 -26.58 -2.70 -2.38
N TYR A 6 -25.71 -3.63 -2.83
CA TYR A 6 -26.14 -4.92 -3.38
C TYR A 6 -25.79 -6.05 -2.43
N SER A 7 -26.79 -6.87 -2.06
CA SER A 7 -26.63 -8.03 -1.18
C SER A 7 -25.57 -9.02 -1.69
N GLU A 8 -25.47 -9.18 -3.01
CA GLU A 8 -24.48 -10.01 -3.70
C GLU A 8 -23.04 -9.52 -3.48
N SER A 9 -22.83 -8.21 -3.39
CA SER A 9 -21.51 -7.62 -3.14
C SER A 9 -21.00 -7.97 -1.74
N ALA A 10 -21.88 -7.89 -0.72
CA ALA A 10 -21.53 -8.30 0.64
C ALA A 10 -21.28 -9.82 0.73
N ALA A 11 -22.06 -10.64 0.01
CA ALA A 11 -21.87 -12.09 -0.04
C ALA A 11 -20.50 -12.47 -0.62
N LEU A 12 -20.09 -11.83 -1.73
CA LEU A 12 -18.79 -12.04 -2.34
C LEU A 12 -17.64 -11.71 -1.38
N VAL A 13 -17.69 -10.55 -0.70
CA VAL A 13 -16.66 -10.15 0.27
C VAL A 13 -16.57 -11.15 1.43
N LYS A 14 -17.71 -11.59 1.96
CA LYS A 14 -17.76 -12.59 3.02
C LYS A 14 -17.17 -13.92 2.58
N GLU A 15 -17.36 -14.31 1.33
CA GLU A 15 -16.80 -15.53 0.77
C GLU A 15 -15.28 -15.43 0.56
N MET A 16 -14.78 -14.29 0.08
CA MET A 16 -13.34 -14.04 0.02
C MET A 16 -12.69 -14.14 1.42
N ILE A 17 -13.36 -13.59 2.44
CA ILE A 17 -12.91 -13.70 3.84
C ILE A 17 -12.93 -15.17 4.30
N ASN A 18 -13.97 -15.94 3.97
CA ASN A 18 -14.04 -17.36 4.30
C ASN A 18 -12.83 -18.12 3.72
N GLN A 19 -12.55 -17.94 2.44
CA GLN A 19 -11.47 -18.63 1.75
C GLN A 19 -10.10 -18.33 2.39
N VAL A 20 -9.81 -17.06 2.65
CA VAL A 20 -8.53 -16.67 3.27
C VAL A 20 -8.44 -17.16 4.71
N THR A 21 -9.51 -17.06 5.50
CA THR A 21 -9.50 -17.52 6.90
C THR A 21 -9.37 -19.05 7.02
N GLN A 22 -9.95 -19.81 6.08
CA GLN A 22 -9.78 -21.27 6.02
C GLN A 22 -8.35 -21.69 5.69
N LEU A 23 -7.68 -20.95 4.78
CA LEU A 23 -6.30 -21.24 4.39
C LEU A 23 -5.27 -20.87 5.46
N HIS A 24 -5.64 -20.04 6.45
CA HIS A 24 -4.72 -19.53 7.47
C HIS A 24 -5.25 -19.83 8.89
N PRO A 25 -5.28 -21.11 9.30
CA PRO A 25 -5.73 -21.48 10.64
C PRO A 25 -4.83 -20.84 11.72
N GLY A 26 -5.44 -20.29 12.77
CA GLY A 26 -4.73 -19.62 13.87
C GLY A 26 -4.40 -18.15 13.63
N MET A 27 -4.80 -17.57 12.49
CA MET A 27 -4.70 -16.14 12.24
C MET A 27 -5.46 -15.34 13.30
N LYS A 28 -4.80 -14.31 13.85
CA LYS A 28 -5.37 -13.45 14.90
C LYS A 28 -5.99 -12.16 14.36
N TRP A 29 -5.49 -11.67 13.22
CA TRP A 29 -5.93 -10.43 12.61
C TRP A 29 -6.18 -10.58 11.11
N PHE A 30 -7.16 -9.85 10.58
CA PHE A 30 -7.46 -9.80 9.16
C PHE A 30 -7.65 -8.35 8.70
N HIS A 31 -6.86 -7.90 7.72
CA HIS A 31 -6.98 -6.54 7.20
C HIS A 31 -8.08 -6.47 6.13
N VAL A 32 -9.15 -5.73 6.37
CA VAL A 32 -10.32 -5.63 5.46
C VAL A 32 -10.21 -4.54 4.40
N GLY A 33 -9.18 -3.68 4.49
CA GLY A 33 -8.97 -2.57 3.56
C GLY A 33 -9.82 -1.37 3.93
N ALA A 34 -10.71 -0.96 3.01
CA ALA A 34 -11.63 0.17 3.12
C ALA A 34 -10.98 1.57 3.02
N ASP A 35 -9.84 1.66 2.32
CA ASP A 35 -9.17 2.91 1.97
C ASP A 35 -9.73 3.55 0.70
N GLU A 36 -9.53 4.86 0.57
CA GLU A 36 -9.64 5.64 -0.66
C GLU A 36 -10.99 5.53 -1.42
N VAL A 37 -12.10 5.36 -0.69
CA VAL A 37 -13.46 5.30 -1.24
C VAL A 37 -14.00 6.70 -1.58
N TRP A 38 -13.20 7.50 -2.28
CA TRP A 38 -13.47 8.93 -2.54
C TRP A 38 -14.71 9.16 -3.42
N ASN A 39 -15.05 8.17 -4.25
CA ASN A 39 -16.21 8.21 -5.14
C ASN A 39 -17.53 7.84 -4.45
N LEU A 40 -17.55 7.70 -3.12
CA LEU A 40 -18.80 7.46 -2.39
C LEU A 40 -19.75 8.65 -2.58
N LYS A 41 -21.00 8.35 -2.96
CA LYS A 41 -22.06 9.31 -3.32
C LYS A 41 -21.79 10.19 -4.55
N THR A 42 -21.00 9.74 -5.53
CA THR A 42 -20.82 10.49 -6.79
C THR A 42 -21.79 10.09 -7.90
N CYS A 43 -22.59 9.04 -7.71
CA CYS A 43 -23.55 8.57 -8.71
C CYS A 43 -24.86 9.37 -8.69
N ARG A 44 -25.53 9.53 -9.83
CA ARG A 44 -26.80 10.29 -9.95
C ARG A 44 -27.92 9.76 -9.04
N ALA A 45 -28.03 8.44 -8.86
CA ALA A 45 -29.00 7.85 -7.94
C ALA A 45 -28.57 7.96 -6.46
N CYS A 46 -27.29 8.25 -6.20
CA CYS A 46 -26.70 8.32 -4.86
C CYS A 46 -26.73 9.74 -4.28
N THR A 47 -26.89 10.75 -5.13
CA THR A 47 -26.96 12.17 -4.72
C THR A 47 -28.28 12.51 -4.05
N ASP A 48 -29.35 11.76 -4.34
CA ASP A 48 -30.68 11.96 -3.76
C ASP A 48 -30.76 11.40 -2.32
N ASP A 49 -29.82 10.53 -1.94
CA ASP A 49 -29.72 9.99 -0.59
C ASP A 49 -29.31 11.10 0.40
N GLN A 50 -30.13 11.35 1.41
CA GLN A 50 -29.87 12.38 2.43
C GLN A 50 -28.88 11.93 3.51
N ARG A 51 -28.54 10.63 3.57
CA ARG A 51 -27.63 10.08 4.60
C ARG A 51 -26.19 10.56 4.39
N ASN A 52 -25.46 10.71 5.50
CA ASN A 52 -24.05 11.07 5.46
C ASN A 52 -23.20 9.94 4.87
N LYS A 53 -22.09 10.28 4.18
CA LYS A 53 -21.11 9.31 3.65
C LYS A 53 -20.64 8.33 4.71
N SER A 54 -20.40 8.79 5.95
CA SER A 54 -19.99 7.94 7.07
C SER A 54 -21.02 6.85 7.40
N VAL A 55 -22.32 7.18 7.32
CA VAL A 55 -23.40 6.22 7.58
C VAL A 55 -23.43 5.14 6.50
N ILE A 56 -23.39 5.54 5.23
CA ILE A 56 -23.38 4.61 4.09
C ILE A 56 -22.15 3.70 4.14
N PHE A 57 -20.99 4.25 4.50
CA PHE A 57 -19.77 3.48 4.67
C PHE A 57 -19.92 2.43 5.78
N LEU A 58 -20.47 2.82 6.95
CA LEU A 58 -20.66 1.92 8.08
C LEU A 58 -21.72 0.85 7.83
N GLU A 59 -22.81 1.17 7.13
CA GLU A 59 -23.83 0.18 6.74
C GLU A 59 -23.22 -0.97 5.93
N HIS A 60 -22.21 -0.69 5.11
CA HIS A 60 -21.49 -1.71 4.37
C HIS A 60 -20.43 -2.42 5.21
N MET A 61 -19.64 -1.66 5.98
CA MET A 61 -18.50 -2.22 6.69
C MET A 61 -18.91 -3.02 7.93
N ILE A 62 -19.91 -2.60 8.70
CA ILE A 62 -20.33 -3.29 9.93
C ILE A 62 -20.64 -4.78 9.69
N PRO A 63 -21.44 -5.17 8.68
CA PRO A 63 -21.66 -6.58 8.35
C PRO A 63 -20.38 -7.35 8.00
N VAL A 64 -19.42 -6.71 7.34
CA VAL A 64 -18.12 -7.31 6.99
C VAL A 64 -17.27 -7.51 8.24
N LEU A 65 -17.20 -6.51 9.12
CA LEU A 65 -16.47 -6.59 10.39
C LEU A 65 -17.04 -7.66 11.32
N HIS A 66 -18.37 -7.74 11.43
CA HIS A 66 -19.03 -8.82 12.17
C HIS A 66 -18.73 -10.20 11.58
N HIS A 67 -18.68 -10.33 10.26
CA HIS A 67 -18.35 -11.60 9.61
C HIS A 67 -16.93 -12.05 9.97
N VAL A 68 -15.94 -11.16 9.91
CA VAL A 68 -14.57 -11.47 10.34
C VAL A 68 -14.53 -11.86 11.82
N ARG A 69 -15.21 -11.12 12.69
CA ARG A 69 -15.32 -11.44 14.13
C ARG A 69 -15.95 -12.80 14.39
N SER A 70 -16.95 -13.20 13.61
CA SER A 70 -17.60 -14.51 13.72
C SER A 70 -16.64 -15.68 13.46
N LYS A 71 -15.51 -15.43 12.78
CA LYS A 71 -14.43 -16.41 12.56
C LYS A 71 -13.41 -16.45 13.72
N GLY A 72 -13.63 -15.69 14.79
CA GLY A 72 -12.67 -15.54 15.89
C GLY A 72 -11.46 -14.68 15.57
N VAL A 73 -11.51 -13.91 14.47
CA VAL A 73 -10.40 -13.07 13.99
C VAL A 73 -10.70 -11.59 14.27
N THR A 74 -9.66 -10.80 14.61
CA THR A 74 -9.81 -9.35 14.82
C THR A 74 -9.64 -8.59 13.50
N PRO A 75 -10.64 -7.82 13.05
CA PRO A 75 -10.50 -7.00 11.86
C PRO A 75 -9.54 -5.81 12.08
N ILE A 76 -8.73 -5.52 11.07
CA ILE A 76 -7.96 -4.27 10.95
C ILE A 76 -8.45 -3.50 9.72
N MET A 77 -8.58 -2.18 9.83
CA MET A 77 -9.12 -1.33 8.75
C MET A 77 -8.26 -0.07 8.57
N TRP A 78 -8.11 0.39 7.32
CA TRP A 78 -7.46 1.66 7.04
C TRP A 78 -8.24 2.85 7.64
N ASP A 79 -7.53 3.86 8.12
CA ASP A 79 -8.13 4.94 8.91
C ASP A 79 -8.62 6.15 8.09
N ASP A 80 -8.17 6.29 6.84
CA ASP A 80 -8.28 7.51 6.05
C ASP A 80 -9.73 7.98 5.84
N MET A 81 -10.66 7.04 5.67
CA MET A 81 -12.07 7.34 5.47
C MET A 81 -12.78 7.86 6.74
N MET A 82 -12.19 7.69 7.93
CA MET A 82 -12.82 7.99 9.23
C MET A 82 -12.15 9.08 10.07
N ARG A 83 -11.09 9.74 9.58
CA ARG A 83 -10.33 10.76 10.33
C ARG A 83 -11.17 11.93 10.85
N GLU A 84 -12.21 12.30 10.09
CA GLU A 84 -13.11 13.43 10.38
C GLU A 84 -14.39 13.02 11.10
N TRP A 85 -14.59 11.73 11.39
CA TRP A 85 -15.82 11.27 12.03
C TRP A 85 -15.89 11.72 13.50
N THR A 86 -17.12 11.78 14.00
CA THR A 86 -17.39 12.04 15.43
C THR A 86 -16.93 10.85 16.27
N THR A 87 -16.66 11.10 17.55
CA THR A 87 -16.26 10.05 18.50
C THR A 87 -17.27 8.91 18.56
N ASP A 88 -18.58 9.19 18.46
CA ASP A 88 -19.62 8.15 18.52
C ASP A 88 -19.52 7.17 17.35
N PHE A 89 -19.36 7.67 16.12
CA PHE A 89 -19.13 6.81 14.96
C PHE A 89 -17.84 6.00 15.08
N LEU A 90 -16.77 6.62 15.59
CA LEU A 90 -15.51 5.91 15.81
C LEU A 90 -15.64 4.81 16.87
N LYS A 91 -16.41 5.04 17.94
CA LYS A 91 -16.68 4.04 18.98
C LYS A 91 -17.46 2.84 18.44
N GLU A 92 -18.39 3.03 17.50
CA GLU A 92 -19.05 1.90 16.84
C GLU A 92 -18.05 1.03 16.07
N VAL A 93 -17.09 1.64 15.36
CA VAL A 93 -16.00 0.89 14.71
C VAL A 93 -15.10 0.24 15.75
N GLY A 94 -14.72 0.95 16.81
CA GLY A 94 -13.76 0.50 17.82
C GLY A 94 -14.22 -0.72 18.62
N LYS A 95 -15.53 -0.95 18.71
CA LYS A 95 -16.10 -2.21 19.24
C LYS A 95 -15.77 -3.42 18.37
N LEU A 96 -15.58 -3.21 17.07
CA LEU A 96 -15.48 -4.26 16.06
C LEU A 96 -14.10 -4.40 15.43
N ALA A 97 -13.36 -3.31 15.22
CA ALA A 97 -12.11 -3.31 14.46
C ALA A 97 -11.04 -2.42 15.09
N GLU A 98 -9.78 -2.71 14.76
CA GLU A 98 -8.63 -1.90 15.13
C GLU A 98 -8.21 -1.02 13.93
N PRO A 99 -7.97 0.28 14.12
CA PRO A 99 -7.58 1.18 13.04
C PRO A 99 -6.11 1.00 12.67
N MET A 100 -5.78 1.10 11.39
CA MET A 100 -4.41 1.20 10.89
C MET A 100 -4.18 2.60 10.30
N LEU A 101 -3.44 3.42 11.02
CA LEU A 101 -3.12 4.78 10.60
C LEU A 101 -2.02 4.76 9.54
N TRP A 102 -2.25 5.44 8.41
CA TRP A 102 -1.30 5.46 7.30
C TRP A 102 -1.16 6.83 6.64
N TYR A 103 0.07 7.21 6.30
CA TYR A 103 0.38 8.38 5.48
C TYR A 103 1.85 8.32 5.07
N TYR A 104 2.12 8.64 3.81
CA TYR A 104 3.41 8.38 3.18
C TYR A 104 4.13 9.63 2.65
N ARG A 105 3.43 10.78 2.63
CA ARG A 105 3.98 12.03 2.09
C ARG A 105 4.70 12.84 3.17
N THR A 106 5.32 13.94 2.75
CA THR A 106 6.14 14.81 3.61
C THR A 106 5.34 15.58 4.66
N ASP A 107 6.04 15.87 5.74
CA ASP A 107 5.57 16.37 7.05
C ASP A 107 4.47 15.54 7.73
N LEU A 108 4.72 14.23 7.84
CA LEU A 108 3.87 13.28 8.57
C LEU A 108 3.60 13.75 10.02
N ARG A 109 4.54 14.47 10.64
CA ARG A 109 4.42 15.01 12.01
C ARG A 109 3.30 16.04 12.16
N ARG A 110 2.96 16.75 11.09
CA ARG A 110 1.90 17.78 11.07
C ARG A 110 0.64 17.33 10.33
N HIS A 111 0.67 16.14 9.72
CA HIS A 111 -0.44 15.63 8.92
C HIS A 111 -1.70 15.36 9.75
N PHE A 112 -1.54 14.75 10.93
CA PHE A 112 -2.67 14.38 11.78
C PHE A 112 -2.95 15.46 12.84
N PRO A 113 -4.16 16.06 12.84
CA PRO A 113 -4.52 17.09 13.81
C PRO A 113 -4.66 16.51 15.23
N LYS A 114 -4.43 17.33 16.26
CA LYS A 114 -4.49 16.89 17.66
C LYS A 114 -5.87 16.38 18.05
N GLU A 115 -6.90 17.01 17.51
CA GLU A 115 -8.31 16.70 17.73
C GLU A 115 -8.66 15.32 17.18
N MET A 116 -8.05 14.90 16.06
CA MET A 116 -8.20 13.53 15.56
C MET A 116 -7.65 12.53 16.55
N TYR A 117 -6.43 12.74 17.06
CA TYR A 117 -5.83 11.83 18.04
C TYR A 117 -6.67 11.70 19.30
N GLN A 118 -7.23 12.81 19.81
CA GLN A 118 -8.12 12.78 20.97
C GLN A 118 -9.33 11.87 20.73
N ARG A 119 -10.04 12.06 19.62
CA ARG A 119 -11.18 11.19 19.25
C ARG A 119 -10.76 9.72 19.09
N TYR A 120 -9.59 9.47 18.50
CA TYR A 120 -9.07 8.12 18.31
C TYR A 120 -8.72 7.43 19.62
N PHE A 121 -8.10 8.14 20.57
CA PHE A 121 -7.75 7.56 21.87
C PHE A 121 -8.99 7.25 22.71
N GLU A 122 -10.08 7.99 22.54
CA GLU A 122 -11.36 7.71 23.18
C GLU A 122 -12.09 6.50 22.56
N ALA A 123 -11.90 6.25 21.26
CA ALA A 123 -12.61 5.21 20.52
C ALA A 123 -11.83 3.89 20.41
N PHE A 124 -10.50 3.95 20.36
CA PHE A 124 -9.64 2.81 20.02
C PHE A 124 -8.59 2.55 21.10
N PRO A 125 -8.73 1.48 21.91
CA PRO A 125 -7.73 1.11 22.90
C PRO A 125 -6.43 0.59 22.26
N LYS A 126 -6.54 0.03 21.05
CA LYS A 126 -5.46 -0.61 20.29
C LYS A 126 -5.41 -0.01 18.90
N ILE A 127 -4.21 0.32 18.44
CA ILE A 127 -3.97 1.01 17.16
C ILE A 127 -2.80 0.33 16.42
N TRP A 128 -2.95 0.23 15.10
CA TRP A 128 -1.90 -0.14 14.16
C TRP A 128 -1.42 1.09 13.39
N THR A 129 -0.20 1.01 12.84
CA THR A 129 0.33 2.02 11.94
C THR A 129 0.87 1.38 10.67
N ALA A 130 1.02 2.16 9.60
CA ALA A 130 1.67 1.70 8.38
C ALA A 130 2.60 2.77 7.80
N SER A 131 3.81 2.35 7.50
CA SER A 131 4.81 3.11 6.75
C SER A 131 5.00 2.52 5.36
N ALA A 132 5.79 3.18 4.50
CA ALA A 132 6.10 2.67 3.16
C ALA A 132 7.60 2.53 2.96
N PHE A 133 8.05 1.37 2.44
CA PHE A 133 9.43 1.14 2.00
C PHE A 133 9.61 1.24 0.48
N LYS A 134 8.50 1.18 -0.28
CA LYS A 134 8.47 1.32 -1.75
C LYS A 134 7.12 1.89 -2.20
N GLY A 135 7.11 2.60 -3.32
CA GLY A 135 5.90 3.18 -3.93
C GLY A 135 5.49 4.48 -3.24
N ALA A 136 4.19 4.79 -3.20
CA ALA A 136 3.59 5.87 -2.40
C ALA A 136 4.12 7.32 -2.58
N THR A 137 5.10 7.54 -3.46
CA THR A 137 5.72 8.85 -3.71
C THR A 137 4.93 9.68 -4.71
N GLY A 138 4.28 9.01 -5.66
CA GLY A 138 3.41 9.64 -6.66
C GLY A 138 2.93 8.61 -7.69
N PRO A 139 1.88 8.95 -8.48
CA PRO A 139 1.33 8.04 -9.49
C PRO A 139 2.32 7.69 -10.59
N ASN A 140 3.29 8.57 -10.88
CA ASN A 140 4.26 8.46 -11.97
C ASN A 140 5.69 8.26 -11.46
N SER A 141 5.85 7.77 -10.23
CA SER A 141 7.18 7.61 -9.63
C SER A 141 7.78 6.28 -10.07
N ASP A 142 8.66 6.32 -11.08
CA ASP A 142 9.37 5.14 -11.58
C ASP A 142 10.52 4.71 -10.66
N PHE A 143 10.96 5.59 -9.76
CA PHE A 143 12.07 5.36 -8.83
C PHE A 143 11.62 5.38 -7.38
N VAL A 144 12.32 4.57 -6.57
CA VAL A 144 12.17 4.52 -5.11
C VAL A 144 13.10 5.55 -4.51
N THR A 145 12.56 6.66 -4.01
CA THR A 145 13.34 7.66 -3.30
C THR A 145 13.66 7.14 -1.90
N ILE A 146 14.79 6.44 -1.74
CA ILE A 146 15.20 5.77 -0.49
C ILE A 146 15.14 6.74 0.70
N SER A 147 15.65 7.97 0.54
CA SER A 147 15.63 8.99 1.60
C SER A 147 14.22 9.34 2.08
N ASN A 148 13.24 9.42 1.17
CA ASN A 148 11.84 9.67 1.53
C ASN A 148 11.26 8.53 2.36
N HIS A 149 11.52 7.28 1.97
CA HIS A 149 11.03 6.11 2.69
C HIS A 149 11.70 5.95 4.05
N VAL A 150 13.02 6.15 4.15
CA VAL A 150 13.74 6.18 5.44
C VAL A 150 13.15 7.26 6.35
N SER A 151 12.95 8.47 5.82
CA SER A 151 12.32 9.56 6.57
C SER A 151 10.89 9.24 7.02
N ASN A 152 10.08 8.61 6.16
CA ASN A 152 8.72 8.18 6.50
C ASN A 152 8.72 7.15 7.65
N ASN A 153 9.58 6.13 7.57
CA ASN A 153 9.72 5.12 8.60
C ASN A 153 10.14 5.73 9.95
N LEU A 154 11.15 6.59 9.95
CA LEU A 154 11.63 7.26 11.17
C LEU A 154 10.55 8.16 11.80
N GLN A 155 9.78 8.89 10.99
CA GLN A 155 8.67 9.70 11.50
C GLN A 155 7.54 8.84 12.09
N TRP A 156 7.23 7.69 11.51
CA TRP A 156 6.27 6.74 12.10
C TRP A 156 6.74 6.20 13.45
N VAL A 157 8.03 5.85 13.59
CA VAL A 157 8.62 5.45 14.89
C VAL A 157 8.45 6.54 15.94
N GLU A 158 8.72 7.80 15.57
CA GLU A 158 8.53 8.95 16.46
C GLU A 158 7.05 9.10 16.88
N ILE A 159 6.12 9.00 15.95
CA ILE A 159 4.67 9.11 16.20
C ILE A 159 4.17 7.98 17.09
N MET A 160 4.58 6.73 16.82
CA MET A 160 4.22 5.58 17.64
C MET A 160 4.66 5.75 19.09
N SER A 161 5.86 6.30 19.34
CA SER A 161 6.33 6.57 20.71
C SER A 161 5.51 7.63 21.46
N LYS A 162 4.79 8.50 20.73
CA LYS A 162 3.87 9.48 21.31
C LYS A 162 2.49 8.86 21.55
N ILE A 163 1.99 8.08 20.58
CA ILE A 163 0.70 7.37 20.69
C ILE A 163 0.72 6.36 21.84
N SER A 164 1.82 5.63 22.02
CA SER A 164 1.98 4.58 23.05
C SER A 164 1.80 5.08 24.48
N LYS A 165 1.85 6.41 24.71
CA LYS A 165 1.58 7.04 26.01
C LYS A 165 0.08 7.13 26.35
N ARG A 166 -0.81 6.87 25.38
CA ARG A 166 -2.27 7.04 25.50
C ARG A 166 -3.07 5.82 25.03
N SER A 167 -2.65 5.18 23.94
CA SER A 167 -3.26 3.95 23.40
C SER A 167 -2.18 2.92 23.10
N GLN A 168 -2.54 1.64 23.13
CA GLN A 168 -1.59 0.56 22.82
C GLN A 168 -1.30 0.54 21.31
N VAL A 169 -0.03 0.75 20.94
CA VAL A 169 0.43 0.50 19.57
C VAL A 169 0.78 -0.98 19.44
N LEU A 170 0.05 -1.71 18.59
CA LEU A 170 0.25 -3.15 18.42
C LEU A 170 1.36 -3.49 17.43
N GLY A 171 1.60 -2.62 16.45
CA GLY A 171 2.65 -2.82 15.47
C GLY A 171 2.62 -1.83 14.32
N VAL A 172 3.58 -2.00 13.41
CA VAL A 172 3.72 -1.23 12.16
C VAL A 172 3.77 -2.18 10.97
N ALA A 173 2.98 -1.90 9.94
CA ALA A 173 3.07 -2.56 8.65
C ALA A 173 4.03 -1.81 7.72
N LEU A 174 5.00 -2.50 7.14
CA LEU A 174 5.89 -1.95 6.11
C LEU A 174 5.28 -2.21 4.73
N THR A 175 4.72 -1.18 4.10
CA THR A 175 4.01 -1.31 2.83
C THR A 175 4.91 -1.09 1.62
N GLY A 176 4.69 -1.89 0.56
CA GLY A 176 5.41 -1.83 -0.70
C GLY A 176 4.44 -1.68 -1.86
N TRP A 177 4.01 -0.44 -2.14
CA TRP A 177 2.99 -0.19 -3.15
C TRP A 177 3.55 -0.28 -4.58
N SER A 178 2.72 -0.78 -5.51
CA SER A 178 3.02 -0.82 -6.93
C SER A 178 1.84 -0.30 -7.73
N ARG A 179 2.09 0.61 -8.70
CA ARG A 179 1.14 0.91 -9.77
C ARG A 179 1.74 0.48 -11.10
N SER A 180 0.96 -0.20 -11.91
CA SER A 180 1.29 -0.50 -13.31
C SER A 180 0.84 0.66 -14.19
N LEU A 181 1.77 1.47 -14.69
CA LEU A 181 1.50 2.32 -15.85
C LEU A 181 1.91 1.55 -17.13
N PRO A 182 0.99 1.26 -18.06
CA PRO A 182 1.38 0.75 -19.36
C PRO A 182 1.98 1.90 -20.18
N ILE A 183 3.29 1.86 -20.43
CA ILE A 183 3.93 2.74 -21.42
C ILE A 183 3.38 2.33 -22.80
N LYS A 184 2.55 3.18 -23.42
CA LYS A 184 2.09 2.98 -24.80
C LYS A 184 3.31 3.02 -25.75
N GLY A 185 3.65 1.91 -26.39
CA GLY A 185 4.51 1.91 -27.59
C GLY A 185 5.58 0.83 -27.72
N ILE A 186 5.94 0.09 -26.66
CA ILE A 186 6.97 -0.97 -26.76
C ILE A 186 6.31 -2.34 -26.61
N LYS A 187 6.36 -3.14 -27.68
CA LYS A 187 5.90 -4.54 -27.64
C LYS A 187 6.83 -5.35 -26.73
N LYS A 188 6.25 -5.84 -25.64
CA LYS A 188 6.59 -7.01 -24.80
C LYS A 188 7.95 -7.67 -25.06
N THR A 189 9.02 -7.09 -24.54
CA THR A 189 9.92 -7.72 -23.56
C THR A 189 10.76 -6.61 -22.92
N ALA A 190 10.56 -6.37 -21.63
CA ALA A 190 11.64 -6.24 -20.66
C ALA A 190 13.05 -5.90 -21.22
N THR A 191 13.32 -4.62 -21.48
CA THR A 191 14.69 -4.12 -21.72
C THR A 191 15.43 -4.06 -20.39
N GLY A 192 16.75 -4.28 -20.40
CA GLY A 192 17.58 -4.09 -19.22
C GLY A 192 17.63 -2.63 -18.74
N PRO A 193 18.30 -2.36 -17.60
CA PRO A 193 18.71 -1.03 -17.11
C PRO A 193 19.10 0.04 -18.13
N ASP A 194 19.67 -0.46 -19.20
CA ASP A 194 20.41 0.21 -20.23
C ASP A 194 19.53 0.54 -21.44
N LEU A 195 18.24 0.15 -21.40
CA LEU A 195 17.28 0.29 -22.50
C LEU A 195 17.69 -0.49 -23.77
N ILE A 196 18.70 -1.36 -23.67
CA ILE A 196 19.16 -2.20 -24.78
C ILE A 196 18.31 -3.49 -24.78
N PRO A 197 17.71 -3.86 -25.93
CA PRO A 197 17.00 -5.13 -26.04
C PRO A 197 17.91 -6.33 -25.74
N HIS A 198 17.43 -7.27 -24.91
CA HIS A 198 18.23 -8.41 -24.45
C HIS A 198 18.79 -9.29 -25.59
N TRP A 199 18.12 -9.34 -26.75
CA TRP A 199 18.55 -10.13 -27.90
C TRP A 199 19.82 -9.58 -28.56
N ILE A 200 20.10 -8.27 -28.47
CA ILE A 200 21.35 -7.68 -28.97
C ILE A 200 22.57 -8.27 -28.25
N TRP A 201 22.47 -8.45 -26.93
CA TRP A 201 23.52 -9.06 -26.13
C TRP A 201 23.74 -10.53 -26.48
N LYS A 202 22.66 -11.25 -26.78
CA LYS A 202 22.69 -12.66 -27.16
C LYS A 202 23.30 -12.87 -28.55
N ASP A 203 22.85 -12.11 -29.54
CA ASP A 203 23.17 -12.34 -30.95
C ASP A 203 24.56 -11.78 -31.33
N HIS A 204 25.12 -10.87 -30.52
CA HIS A 204 26.43 -10.26 -30.76
C HIS A 204 27.45 -10.52 -29.66
N ALA A 205 27.22 -11.52 -28.80
CA ALA A 205 28.06 -11.84 -27.64
C ALA A 205 29.54 -12.00 -28.00
N GLU A 206 29.86 -12.65 -29.13
CA GLU A 206 31.24 -12.92 -29.56
C GLU A 206 32.06 -11.64 -29.82
N ILE A 207 31.39 -10.59 -30.30
CA ILE A 207 32.01 -9.30 -30.59
C ILE A 207 32.03 -8.44 -29.32
N LEU A 208 30.90 -8.37 -28.62
CA LEU A 208 30.72 -7.52 -27.46
C LEU A 208 31.60 -7.95 -26.28
N THR A 209 31.78 -9.25 -26.06
CA THR A 209 32.60 -9.78 -24.95
C THR A 209 34.04 -9.24 -25.00
N LYS A 210 34.63 -9.14 -26.20
CA LYS A 210 36.00 -8.62 -26.38
C LYS A 210 36.10 -7.15 -25.98
N VAL A 211 35.12 -6.34 -26.38
CA VAL A 211 35.07 -4.90 -26.07
C VAL A 211 34.84 -4.70 -24.57
N VAL A 212 33.85 -5.39 -24.00
CA VAL A 212 33.52 -5.31 -22.57
C VAL A 212 34.71 -5.72 -21.71
N SER A 213 35.40 -6.82 -22.04
CA SER A 213 36.58 -7.28 -21.30
C SER A 213 37.70 -6.24 -21.31
N LYS A 214 37.91 -5.55 -22.45
CA LYS A 214 38.93 -4.51 -22.56
C LYS A 214 38.59 -3.29 -21.70
N VAL A 215 37.33 -2.86 -21.70
CA VAL A 215 36.84 -1.78 -20.82
C VAL A 215 36.99 -2.17 -19.35
N TRP A 216 36.69 -3.42 -19.01
CA TRP A 216 36.80 -3.93 -17.64
C TRP A 216 38.25 -3.94 -17.15
N ASN A 217 39.16 -4.45 -17.96
CA ASN A 217 40.59 -4.48 -17.62
C ASN A 217 41.18 -3.07 -17.49
N LEU A 218 40.81 -2.16 -18.40
CA LEU A 218 41.21 -0.75 -18.30
C LEU A 218 40.71 -0.14 -16.99
N THR A 219 39.44 -0.38 -16.64
CA THR A 219 38.83 0.14 -15.41
C THR A 219 39.50 -0.38 -14.14
N LEU A 220 39.92 -1.65 -14.12
CA LEU A 220 40.67 -2.24 -13.02
C LEU A 220 42.06 -1.59 -12.87
N VAL A 221 42.74 -1.31 -13.97
CA VAL A 221 44.07 -0.66 -13.98
C VAL A 221 43.98 0.81 -13.57
N THR A 222 42.96 1.52 -14.04
CA THR A 222 42.81 2.97 -13.81
C THR A 222 42.02 3.31 -12.55
N HIS A 223 41.51 2.30 -11.82
CA HIS A 223 40.59 2.45 -10.69
C HIS A 223 39.41 3.39 -10.95
N SER A 224 39.00 3.54 -12.22
CA SER A 224 38.00 4.52 -12.64
C SER A 224 37.02 3.91 -13.64
N TRP A 225 35.76 3.88 -13.24
CA TRP A 225 34.66 3.37 -14.07
C TRP A 225 34.15 4.44 -15.04
N PRO A 226 33.78 4.08 -16.28
CA PRO A 226 33.09 5.00 -17.19
C PRO A 226 31.83 5.59 -16.54
N ALA A 227 31.67 6.91 -16.58
CA ALA A 227 30.54 7.59 -15.94
C ALA A 227 29.16 7.17 -16.50
N SER A 228 29.09 6.61 -17.71
CA SER A 228 27.88 5.99 -18.28
C SER A 228 27.47 4.70 -17.56
N TRP A 229 28.40 3.95 -16.98
CA TRP A 229 28.11 2.68 -16.29
C TRP A 229 27.63 2.90 -14.86
N LYS A 230 27.89 4.07 -14.28
CA LYS A 230 27.24 4.54 -13.05
C LYS A 230 25.82 5.08 -13.28
N ARG A 231 25.41 5.21 -14.55
CA ARG A 231 24.09 5.69 -14.97
C ARG A 231 23.13 4.55 -15.36
N SER A 232 23.57 3.29 -15.31
CA SER A 232 22.70 2.15 -15.61
C SER A 232 21.61 2.05 -14.55
N ASN A 233 20.43 2.51 -14.92
CA ASN A 233 19.27 2.58 -14.05
C ASN A 233 18.55 1.24 -14.14
N ILE A 234 19.02 0.26 -13.36
CA ILE A 234 18.56 -1.13 -13.43
C ILE A 234 17.11 -1.23 -12.98
N ASN A 235 16.19 -1.29 -13.94
CA ASN A 235 14.86 -1.82 -13.73
C ASN A 235 14.94 -3.36 -13.74
N PRO A 236 14.76 -4.04 -12.59
CA PRO A 236 14.77 -5.49 -12.55
C PRO A 236 13.52 -6.03 -13.27
N LEU A 237 13.70 -7.05 -14.11
CA LEU A 237 12.64 -7.71 -14.87
C LEU A 237 12.08 -8.90 -14.07
N PRO A 238 10.77 -8.96 -13.75
CA PRO A 238 10.18 -10.17 -13.18
C PRO A 238 9.62 -11.09 -14.27
N LYS A 239 10.27 -12.24 -14.39
CA LYS A 239 9.77 -13.62 -14.54
C LYS A 239 8.46 -13.88 -15.31
N VAL A 240 8.66 -14.40 -16.53
CA VAL A 240 7.82 -15.36 -17.30
C VAL A 240 7.27 -16.51 -16.41
N ASP A 241 6.13 -17.18 -16.65
CA ASP A 241 5.33 -17.36 -17.87
C ASP A 241 3.99 -18.11 -17.60
N ILE A 242 2.97 -17.91 -18.48
CA ILE A 242 2.05 -18.95 -19.08
C ILE A 242 1.00 -19.61 -18.12
N PRO A 243 -0.11 -20.31 -18.53
CA PRO A 243 -0.70 -20.65 -19.86
C PRO A 243 -2.22 -20.41 -20.08
N LYS A 244 -2.52 -20.23 -21.37
CA LYS A 244 -3.72 -20.51 -22.21
C LYS A 244 -5.11 -20.20 -21.67
#